data_AF-I0V4J5-F1
#
_entry.id   AF-I0V4J5-F1
#
_cell.length_a   1.000
_cell.length_b   1.000
_cell.length_c   1.000
_cell.angle_alpha   90.00
_cell.angle_beta   90.00
_cell.angle_gamma   90.00
#
_symmetry.space_group_name_H-M   'P 1'
#
loop_
_entity.id
_entity.type
_entity.pdbx_description
1 polymer ?
#
loop_
_entity_poly.entity_id
_entity_poly.type
_entity_poly.pdbx_seq_one_letter_code
_entity_poly.pdbx_strand_id
1 'polypeptide(L)' 'MAQNRREERDRKKALDRVFGEVLPETTRDERDATSRSGLPDDWYRENRPPHHDR' A
#
# COMPACT_ATOMS: atom_id res chain seq x y z
N MET A 1 -14.07 -5.64 25.48
CA MET A 1 -12.63 -5.74 25.84
C MET A 1 -11.92 -6.97 25.24
N ALA A 2 -12.52 -8.16 25.26
CA ALA A 2 -11.84 -9.39 24.78
C ALA A 2 -11.76 -9.55 23.24
N GLN A 3 -12.72 -9.01 22.47
CA GLN A 3 -12.72 -9.08 20.99
C GLN A 3 -11.56 -8.29 20.34
N ASN A 4 -11.30 -7.07 20.81
CA ASN A 4 -10.25 -6.21 20.28
C ASN A 4 -8.84 -6.85 20.37
N ARG A 5 -8.57 -7.58 21.47
CA ARG A 5 -7.29 -8.28 21.66
C ARG A 5 -7.11 -9.46 20.69
N ARG A 6 -8.20 -10.03 20.17
CA ARG A 6 -8.14 -11.07 19.13
C ARG A 6 -7.89 -10.44 17.76
N GLU A 7 -8.60 -9.36 17.44
CA GLU A 7 -8.43 -8.61 16.18
C GLU A 7 -7.00 -8.10 15.98
N GLU A 8 -6.40 -7.51 17.01
CA GLU A 8 -5.01 -7.02 16.94
C GLU A 8 -4.00 -8.15 16.73
N ARG A 9 -4.20 -9.29 17.38
CA ARG A 9 -3.35 -10.46 17.18
C ARG A 9 -3.50 -11.02 15.76
N ASP A 10 -4.73 -11.03 15.23
CA ASP A 10 -5.00 -11.56 13.90
C ASP A 10 -4.48 -10.61 12.82
N ARG A 11 -4.57 -9.29 13.03
CA ARG A 11 -3.93 -8.25 12.22
C ARG A 11 -2.41 -8.38 12.24
N LYS A 12 -1.80 -8.53 13.43
CA LYS A 12 -0.36 -8.73 13.56
C LYS A 12 0.09 -9.98 12.80
N LYS A 13 -0.60 -11.11 12.95
CA LYS A 13 -0.32 -12.33 12.17
C LYS A 13 -0.45 -12.10 10.66
N ALA A 14 -1.42 -11.31 10.23
CA ALA A 14 -1.59 -10.98 8.81
C ALA A 14 -0.43 -10.11 8.29
N LEU A 15 0.03 -9.14 9.08
CA LEU A 15 1.20 -8.32 8.76
C LEU A 15 2.49 -9.16 8.77
N ASP A 16 2.71 -9.98 9.80
CA ASP A 16 3.89 -10.84 9.91
C ASP A 16 3.94 -11.86 8.76
N ARG A 17 2.79 -12.35 8.27
CA ARG A 17 2.71 -13.22 7.09
C ARG A 17 3.19 -12.53 5.81
N VAL A 18 3.03 -11.21 5.70
CA VAL A 18 3.33 -10.43 4.49
C VAL A 18 4.71 -9.77 4.57
N PHE A 19 5.05 -9.23 5.73
CA PHE A 19 6.21 -8.38 5.97
C PHE A 19 7.27 -9.04 6.86
N GLY A 20 6.95 -10.17 7.49
CA GLY A 20 7.80 -10.78 8.51
C GLY A 20 7.71 -10.06 9.85
N GLU A 21 8.56 -10.47 10.79
CA GLU A 21 8.57 -9.94 12.16
C GLU A 21 9.09 -8.49 12.24
N VAL A 22 9.88 -8.07 11.25
CA VAL A 22 10.45 -6.74 11.15
C VAL A 22 9.63 -5.95 10.13
N LEU A 23 8.89 -4.95 10.61
CA LEU A 23 8.15 -4.07 9.73
C LEU A 23 9.07 -3.00 9.13
N PRO A 24 8.78 -2.54 7.91
CA PRO A 24 9.48 -1.40 7.32
C PRO A 24 9.43 -0.18 8.25
N GLU A 25 10.57 0.49 8.38
CA GLU A 25 10.74 1.70 9.18
C GLU A 25 10.06 2.92 8.52
N THR A 26 9.99 2.93 7.19
CA THR A 26 9.40 4.02 6.42
C THR A 26 7.89 3.89 6.27
N THR A 27 7.19 4.94 6.69
CA THR A 27 5.74 5.00 6.70
C THR A 27 5.17 5.50 5.37
N ARG A 28 3.84 5.66 5.30
CA ARG A 28 3.16 6.09 4.08
C ARG A 28 3.49 7.55 3.73
N ASP A 29 3.84 8.36 4.70
CA ASP A 29 4.01 9.82 4.70
C ASP A 29 5.44 10.28 4.40
N GLU A 30 6.44 9.46 4.74
CA GLU A 30 7.83 9.64 4.32
C GLU A 30 8.05 9.26 2.84
N ARG A 31 7.08 8.58 2.24
CA ARG A 31 6.94 8.43 0.79
C ARG A 31 6.29 9.70 0.24
N ASP A 32 6.95 10.35 -0.71
CA ASP A 32 6.45 11.55 -1.38
C ASP A 32 4.96 11.41 -1.77
N ALA A 33 4.13 12.32 -1.26
CA ALA A 33 2.68 12.34 -1.45
C ALA A 33 2.29 12.75 -2.88
N THR A 34 3.20 13.40 -3.62
CA THR A 34 3.04 13.77 -5.04
C THR A 34 2.65 12.57 -5.91
N SER A 35 3.10 11.37 -5.54
CA SER A 35 2.86 10.14 -6.32
C SER A 35 1.44 9.55 -6.18
N ARG A 36 0.61 10.00 -5.22
CA ARG A 36 -0.60 9.24 -4.81
C ARG A 36 -1.92 10.00 -4.84
N SER A 37 -1.94 11.26 -5.25
CA SER A 37 -3.17 12.05 -5.39
C SER A 37 -3.71 11.95 -6.82
N GLY A 38 -4.08 10.74 -7.24
CA GLY A 38 -4.40 10.43 -8.63
C GLY A 38 -3.12 10.46 -9.46
N LEU A 39 -2.75 9.34 -10.07
CA LEU A 39 -1.74 9.43 -11.13
C LEU A 39 -2.29 10.47 -12.12
N PRO A 40 -1.58 11.58 -12.38
CA PRO A 40 -2.08 12.60 -13.29
C PRO A 40 -2.51 11.93 -14.58
N ASP A 41 -3.53 12.46 -15.25
CA ASP A 41 -3.90 11.96 -16.58
C ASP A 41 -2.67 11.88 -17.50
N ASP A 42 -1.69 12.76 -17.26
CA ASP A 42 -0.37 12.75 -17.87
C ASP A 42 0.45 11.49 -17.53
N TRP A 43 0.55 11.04 -16.28
CA TRP A 43 1.22 9.77 -15.95
C TRP A 43 0.55 8.60 -16.66
N TYR A 44 -0.78 8.59 -16.68
CA TYR A 44 -1.52 7.54 -17.36
C TYR A 44 -1.26 7.56 -18.87
N ARG A 45 -1.27 8.73 -19.52
CA ARG A 45 -0.91 8.90 -20.94
C ARG A 45 0.53 8.48 -21.24
N GLU A 46 1.47 8.79 -20.34
CA GLU A 46 2.89 8.45 -20.47
C GLU A 46 3.18 6.97 -20.26
N ASN A 47 2.38 6.29 -19.44
CA ASN A 47 2.61 4.89 -19.04
C ASN A 47 1.56 3.91 -19.60
N ARG A 48 0.68 4.39 -20.48
CA ARG A 48 -0.38 3.57 -21.09
C ARG A 48 0.22 2.53 -22.05
N PRO A 49 -0.13 1.24 -21.93
CA PRO A 49 0.35 0.20 -22.84
C PRO A 49 -0.04 0.45 -24.32
N PRO A 50 0.80 0.06 -25.30
CA PRO A 50 0.58 0.32 -26.74
C PRO A 50 -0.71 -0.27 -27.35
N HIS A 51 -1.40 -1.15 -26.63
CA HIS A 51 -2.58 -1.87 -27.10
C HIS A 51 -3.86 -1.45 -26.39
N HIS A 52 -3.80 -0.45 -25.53
CA HIS A 52 -4.88 -0.16 -24.60
C HIS A 52 -6.19 0.34 -25.29
N ASP A 53 -6.17 0.71 -26.58
CA ASP A 53 -7.35 1.20 -27.34
C ASP A 53 -7.70 0.26 -28.51
N ARG A 54 -7.20 -0.98 -28.53
CA ARG A 54 -7.54 -1.97 -29.57
C ARG A 54 -8.67 -2.88 -29.15
#